data_AF-A0A9D9W7M6-F1
#
_entry.id   AF-A0A9D9W7M6-F1
#
_cell.length_a   1.000
_cell.length_b   1.000
_cell.length_c   1.000
_cell.angle_alpha   90.00
_cell.angle_beta   90.00
_cell.angle_gamma   90.00
#
_symmetry.space_group_name_H-M   'P 1'
#
loop_
_entity.id
_entity.type
_entity.pdbx_description
1 polymer ?
#
loop_
_entity_poly.entity_id
_entity_poly.type
_entity_poly.pdbx_seq_one_letter_code
_entity_poly.pdbx_strand_id
1 'polypeptide(L)'
;MKVMTARDAKNHFGEFLDSARREPVVVTKNDRPVGIMLSLEDAKDTLFADFFIDKESGHEEWLFGKVTNTLDRVASGATALHEHGDALALIKGRLEARLRKSA
;
A
#
# COMPACT_ATOMS: atom_id res chain seq x y z
N MET A 1 12.65 -5.87 10.03
CA MET A 1 13.11 -5.37 8.71
C MET A 1 14.62 -5.55 8.66
N LYS A 2 15.11 -6.35 7.69
CA LYS A 2 16.55 -6.65 7.51
C LYS A 2 17.17 -5.63 6.55
N VAL A 3 18.45 -5.29 6.76
CA VAL A 3 19.22 -4.44 5.85
C VAL A 3 20.38 -5.25 5.31
N MET A 4 20.56 -5.25 3.99
CA MET A 4 21.65 -5.95 3.30
C MET A 4 22.34 -5.02 2.32
N THR A 5 23.63 -5.22 2.09
CA THR A 5 24.32 -4.49 1.01
C THR A 5 23.95 -5.09 -0.35
N ALA A 6 24.03 -4.29 -1.41
CA ALA A 6 23.81 -4.74 -2.78
C ALA A 6 24.79 -5.85 -3.18
N ARG A 7 26.00 -5.84 -2.60
CA ARG A 7 27.00 -6.91 -2.78
C ARG A 7 26.53 -8.20 -2.12
N ASP A 8 26.02 -8.13 -0.89
CA ASP A 8 25.56 -9.33 -0.17
C ASP A 8 24.30 -9.91 -0.79
N ALA A 9 23.35 -9.06 -1.18
CA ALA A 9 22.14 -9.49 -1.90
C ALA A 9 22.49 -10.18 -3.24
N LYS A 10 23.50 -9.67 -3.97
CA LYS A 10 23.97 -10.29 -5.22
C LYS A 10 24.66 -11.63 -4.98
N ASN A 11 25.54 -11.70 -3.98
CA ASN A 11 26.38 -12.88 -3.72
C ASN A 11 25.62 -14.01 -3.01
N HIS A 12 24.63 -13.67 -2.18
CA HIS A 12 23.83 -14.61 -1.40
C HIS A 12 22.35 -14.51 -1.76
N PHE A 13 22.05 -14.55 -3.06
CA PHE A 13 20.69 -14.29 -3.56
C PHE A 13 19.64 -15.26 -2.98
N GLY A 14 19.99 -16.53 -2.74
CA GLY A 14 19.09 -17.49 -2.09
C GLY A 14 18.69 -17.06 -0.68
N GLU A 15 19.67 -16.72 0.18
CA GLU A 15 19.41 -16.24 1.55
C GLU A 15 18.65 -14.91 1.54
N PHE A 16 18.94 -14.04 0.58
CA PHE A 16 18.22 -12.79 0.37
C PHE A 16 16.73 -13.03 0.09
N LEU A 17 16.37 -13.98 -0.79
CA LEU A 17 14.98 -14.36 -1.05
C LEU A 17 14.30 -14.97 0.17
N ASP A 18 14.99 -15.87 0.87
CA ASP A 18 14.48 -16.49 2.09
C ASP A 18 14.25 -15.48 3.22
N SER A 19 15.07 -14.43 3.27
CA SER A 19 14.90 -13.30 4.19
C SER A 19 13.70 -12.46 3.77
N ALA A 20 13.60 -12.09 2.49
CA ALA A 20 12.51 -11.28 1.94
C ALA A 20 11.13 -11.93 2.04
N ARG A 21 11.07 -13.27 2.12
CA ARG A 21 9.84 -14.01 2.41
C ARG A 21 9.37 -13.91 3.85
N ARG A 22 10.28 -13.71 4.80
CA ARG A 22 9.96 -13.65 6.24
C ARG A 22 9.73 -12.23 6.72
N GLU A 23 10.46 -11.27 6.15
CA GLU A 23 10.35 -9.86 6.48
C GLU A 23 10.87 -8.97 5.34
N PRO A 24 10.45 -7.69 5.29
CA PRO A 24 10.99 -6.71 4.35
C PRO A 24 12.53 -6.59 4.45
N VAL A 25 13.20 -6.61 3.30
CA VAL A 25 14.66 -6.43 3.19
C VAL A 25 15.00 -5.15 2.44
N VAL A 26 15.74 -4.25 3.07
CA VAL A 26 16.27 -3.04 2.44
C VAL A 26 17.65 -3.33 1.87
N VAL A 27 17.85 -3.00 0.59
CA VAL A 27 19.14 -3.11 -0.09
C VAL A 27 19.82 -1.75 -0.10
N THR A 28 21.08 -1.71 0.36
CA THR A 28 21.91 -0.50 0.39
C THR A 28 23.08 -0.60 -0.58
N LYS A 29 23.49 0.52 -1.18
CA LYS A 29 24.71 0.63 -1.99
C LYS A 29 25.53 1.80 -1.45
N ASN A 30 26.76 1.55 -1.02
CA ASN A 30 27.62 2.55 -0.38
C ASN A 30 26.88 3.28 0.76
N ASP A 31 26.28 2.50 1.66
CA ASP A 31 25.49 2.96 2.82
C ASP A 31 24.24 3.77 2.49
N ARG A 32 23.83 3.84 1.22
CA ARG A 32 22.59 4.49 0.78
C ARG A 32 21.52 3.46 0.44
N PRO A 33 20.31 3.54 1.00
CA PRO A 33 19.19 2.69 0.58
C PRO A 33 18.88 2.89 -0.90
N VAL A 34 18.83 1.81 -1.67
CA VAL A 34 18.57 1.84 -3.13
C VAL A 34 17.36 1.01 -3.54
N GLY A 35 16.90 0.09 -2.70
CA GLY A 35 15.73 -0.74 -3.00
C GLY A 35 15.20 -1.45 -1.76
N ILE A 36 13.97 -1.92 -1.85
CA ILE A 36 13.33 -2.75 -0.83
C ILE A 36 12.75 -3.96 -1.53
N MET A 37 12.93 -5.13 -0.95
CA MET A 37 12.22 -6.34 -1.36
C MET A 37 11.21 -6.73 -0.29
N LEU A 38 10.00 -7.01 -0.75
CA LEU A 38 8.84 -7.36 0.06
C LEU A 38 8.30 -8.70 -0.46
N SER A 39 7.75 -9.52 0.43
CA SER A 39 7.00 -10.70 0.01
C SER A 39 5.70 -10.26 -0.67
N LEU A 40 5.18 -11.07 -1.61
CA LEU A 40 3.87 -10.81 -2.21
C LEU A 40 2.74 -10.89 -1.18
N GLU A 41 2.90 -11.69 -0.12
CA GLU A 41 1.95 -11.78 0.97
C GLU A 41 1.89 -10.47 1.75
N ASP A 42 3.04 -9.92 2.14
CA ASP A 42 3.12 -8.61 2.81
C ASP A 42 2.66 -7.47 1.91
N ALA A 43 2.86 -7.59 0.59
CA ALA A 43 2.42 -6.57 -0.36
C ALA A 43 0.89 -6.52 -0.48
N LYS A 44 0.19 -7.66 -0.41
CA LYS A 44 -1.28 -7.77 -0.63
C LYS A 44 -2.10 -6.88 0.30
N ASP A 45 -1.66 -6.70 1.54
CA ASP A 45 -2.38 -5.90 2.55
C ASP A 45 -1.95 -4.42 2.55
N THR A 46 -1.19 -4.01 1.54
CA THR A 46 -0.70 -2.63 1.39
C THR A 46 -1.16 -2.02 0.07
N LEU A 47 -1.04 -0.70 -0.05
CA LEU A 47 -1.30 -0.01 -1.32
C LEU A 47 -0.37 -0.46 -2.46
N PHE A 48 0.75 -1.14 -2.16
CA PHE A 48 1.67 -1.64 -3.18
C PHE A 48 1.04 -2.74 -4.04
N ALA A 49 0.11 -3.54 -3.49
CA ALA A 49 -0.59 -4.56 -4.25
C ALA A 49 -1.34 -3.97 -5.45
N ASP A 50 -2.01 -2.84 -5.26
CA ASP A 50 -2.77 -2.16 -6.33
C ASP A 50 -1.89 -1.66 -7.48
N PHE A 51 -0.58 -1.51 -7.26
CA PHE A 51 0.39 -1.12 -8.29
C PHE A 51 1.00 -2.31 -9.06
N PHE A 52 1.01 -3.51 -8.48
CA PHE A 52 1.66 -4.70 -9.06
C PHE A 52 0.69 -5.79 -9.53
N ILE A 53 -0.58 -5.73 -9.11
CA ILE A 53 -1.62 -6.63 -9.60
C ILE A 53 -2.10 -6.12 -10.96
N ASP A 54 -2.10 -7.01 -11.96
CA ASP A 54 -2.76 -6.74 -13.23
C ASP A 54 -4.21 -6.37 -12.94
N LYS A 55 -4.54 -5.11 -13.22
CA LYS A 55 -5.89 -4.59 -12.99
C LYS A 55 -6.85 -5.39 -13.86
N GLU A 56 -7.92 -5.90 -13.25
CA GLU A 56 -8.97 -6.59 -14.00
C GLU A 56 -9.48 -5.72 -15.15
N SER A 57 -9.87 -6.36 -16.25
CA SER A 57 -10.48 -5.67 -17.39
C SER A 57 -11.67 -4.83 -16.91
N GLY A 58 -11.66 -3.53 -17.23
CA GLY A 58 -12.69 -2.57 -16.80
C GLY A 58 -12.40 -1.83 -15.49
N HIS A 59 -11.28 -2.10 -14.81
CA HIS A 59 -10.89 -1.34 -13.61
C HIS A 59 -10.78 0.17 -13.86
N GLU A 60 -10.21 0.58 -15.00
CA GLU A 60 -10.08 2.01 -15.33
C GLU A 60 -11.43 2.69 -15.56
N GLU A 61 -12.34 2.02 -16.28
CA GLU A 61 -13.70 2.52 -16.51
C GLU A 61 -14.48 2.63 -15.19
N TRP A 62 -14.40 1.62 -14.34
CA TRP A 62 -15.00 1.65 -13.01
C TRP A 62 -14.42 2.78 -12.14
N LEU A 63 -13.09 2.94 -12.12
CA LEU A 63 -12.41 3.96 -11.34
C LEU A 63 -12.84 5.35 -11.80
N PHE A 64 -12.87 5.57 -13.11
CA PHE A 64 -13.31 6.83 -13.70
C PHE A 64 -14.76 7.15 -13.32
N GLY A 65 -15.67 6.19 -13.47
CA GLY A 65 -17.08 6.35 -13.09
C GLY A 65 -17.24 6.67 -11.60
N LYS A 66 -16.48 6.00 -10.72
CA LYS A 66 -16.52 6.24 -9.28
C LYS A 66 -16.03 7.64 -8.90
N VAL A 67 -14.94 8.11 -9.51
CA VAL A 67 -14.40 9.45 -9.26
C VAL A 67 -15.38 10.50 -9.76
N THR A 68 -15.89 10.38 -10.99
CA THR A 68 -16.87 11.30 -11.57
C THR A 68 -18.14 11.40 -10.70
N ASN A 69 -18.73 10.27 -10.31
CA ASN A 69 -19.89 10.26 -9.43
C ASN A 69 -19.62 10.94 -8.07
N THR A 70 -18.40 10.80 -7.54
CA THR A 70 -18.02 11.46 -6.28
C THR A 70 -17.90 12.97 -6.49
N LEU A 71 -17.30 13.42 -7.57
CA LEU A 71 -17.18 14.83 -7.93
C LEU A 71 -18.56 15.48 -8.13
N ASP A 72 -19.47 14.80 -8.83
CA ASP A 72 -20.85 15.30 -9.03
C ASP A 72 -21.60 15.43 -7.70
N ARG A 73 -21.39 14.50 -6.77
CA ARG A 73 -21.97 14.58 -5.43
C ARG A 73 -21.37 15.70 -4.59
N VAL A 74 -20.09 16.01 -4.75
CA VAL A 74 -19.46 17.16 -4.11
C VAL A 74 -20.01 18.45 -4.73
N ALA A 75 -20.07 18.55 -6.05
CA ALA A 75 -20.57 19.73 -6.77
C ALA A 75 -22.04 20.05 -6.45
N SER A 76 -22.87 19.02 -6.28
CA SER A 76 -24.28 19.15 -5.87
C SER A 76 -24.48 19.39 -4.36
N GLY A 77 -23.40 19.40 -3.57
CA GLY A 77 -23.48 19.54 -2.11
C GLY A 77 -24.01 18.30 -1.37
N ALA A 78 -24.24 17.19 -2.09
CA ALA A 78 -24.67 15.91 -1.52
C ALA A 78 -23.55 15.16 -0.77
N THR A 79 -22.32 15.67 -0.79
CA THR A 79 -21.18 15.18 -0.01
C THR A 79 -20.52 16.36 0.70
N ALA A 80 -20.42 16.27 2.02
CA ALA A 80 -19.71 17.26 2.83
C ALA A 80 -18.18 17.15 2.61
N LEU A 81 -17.54 18.30 2.48
CA LEU A 81 -16.08 18.40 2.51
C LEU A 81 -15.61 18.55 3.96
N HIS A 82 -14.52 17.87 4.28
CA HIS A 82 -13.91 17.92 5.61
C HIS A 82 -12.47 18.41 5.48
N GLU A 83 -12.01 19.15 6.48
CA GLU A 83 -10.58 19.41 6.64
C GLU A 83 -9.83 18.08 6.80
N HIS A 84 -8.60 18.04 6.30
CA HIS A 84 -7.84 16.79 6.21
C HIS A 84 -7.69 16.10 7.57
N GLY A 85 -7.38 16.86 8.62
CA GLY A 85 -7.23 16.35 9.98
C GLY A 85 -8.50 15.68 10.49
N ASP A 86 -9.65 16.32 10.29
CA ASP A 86 -10.96 15.80 10.71
C ASP A 86 -11.35 14.56 9.90
N ALA A 87 -11.05 14.55 8.60
CA ALA A 87 -11.28 13.40 7.74
C ALA A 87 -10.49 12.17 8.22
N LEU A 88 -9.22 12.35 8.57
CA LEU A 88 -8.38 11.27 9.11
C LEU A 88 -8.88 10.77 10.46
N ALA A 89 -9.30 11.66 11.36
CA ALA A 89 -9.88 11.28 12.64
C ALA A 89 -11.15 10.43 12.46
N LEU A 90 -12.03 10.81 11.53
CA LEU A 90 -13.24 10.05 11.19
C LEU A 90 -12.92 8.68 10.58
N ILE A 91 -11.88 8.57 9.75
CA ILE A 91 -11.43 7.29 9.18
C ILE A 91 -10.91 6.38 10.29
N LYS A 92 -10.04 6.89 11.17
CA LYS A 92 -9.49 6.15 12.30
C LYS A 92 -10.60 5.61 13.21
N GLY A 93 -11.55 6.45 13.61
CA GLY A 93 -12.68 6.03 14.45
C GLY A 93 -13.54 4.93 13.79
N ARG A 94 -13.77 5.01 12.47
CA ARG A 94 -14.48 3.96 11.71
C ARG A 94 -13.71 2.65 11.67
N LEU A 95 -12.39 2.69 11.50
CA LEU A 95 -11.54 1.50 11.51
C LEU A 95 -11.56 0.83 12.89
N GLU A 96 -11.40 1.60 13.97
CA GLU A 96 -11.48 1.09 15.35
C GLU A 96 -12.84 0.47 15.67
N ALA A 97 -13.93 1.05 15.16
CA ALA A 97 -15.27 0.47 15.31
C ALA A 97 -15.44 -0.84 14.53
N ARG A 98 -14.90 -0.93 13.31
CA ARG A 98 -14.93 -2.16 12.50
C ARG A 98 -14.13 -3.29 13.15
N LEU A 99 -12.93 -2.99 13.63
CA LEU A 99 -12.07 -3.97 14.32
C LEU A 99 -12.73 -4.52 15.58
N ARG A 100 -13.42 -3.67 16.35
CA ARG A 100 -14.20 -4.11 17.53
C ARG A 100 -15.39 -5.00 17.20
N LYS A 101 -15.95 -4.91 15.98
CA LYS A 101 -17.10 -5.71 15.54
C LYS A 101 -16.69 -7.06 14.94
N SER A 102 -15.42 -7.20 14.54
CA SER A 102 -14.86 -8.45 14.00
C SER A 102 -14.14 -9.32 15.04
N ALA A 103 -14.00 -8.83 16.27
CA ALA A 103 -13.48 -9.57 17.42
C ALA A 103 -14.64 -10.17 18.23
#